data_AF-A0A7S2CS71-F1
#
_entry.id   AF-A0A7S2CS71-F1
#
_cell.length_a   1.000
_cell.length_b   1.000
_cell.length_c   1.000
_cell.angle_alpha   90.00
_cell.angle_beta   90.00
_cell.angle_gamma   90.00
#
_symmetry.space_group_name_H-M   'P 1'
#
loop_
_entity.id
_entity.type
_entity.pdbx_description
1 polymer ?
#
loop_
_entity_poly.entity_id
_entity_poly.type
_entity_poly.pdbx_seq_one_letter_code
_entity_poly.pdbx_strand_id
1 'polypeptide(L)'
;CSPPEAGRAYTVKCDWTEHVDHVPAAGACRDKCAEVAACKSWTWVKDAKLKSPGVPGQCILFDGLPSEVQPNDGVVSGRCSRQPEAATHPVGAQPARAP
;
A
#
# COMPACT_ATOMS: atom_id res chain seq x y z
N CYS A 1 5.23 11.19 1.46
CA CYS A 1 5.20 9.94 2.26
C CYS A 1 6.30 9.99 3.32
N SER A 2 6.07 9.38 4.47
CA SER A 2 7.06 9.25 5.55
C SER A 2 8.19 8.28 5.18
N PRO A 3 9.35 8.36 5.86
CA PRO A 3 10.43 7.38 5.70
C PRO A 3 9.95 5.96 5.98
N PRO A 4 10.49 4.94 5.28
CA PRO A 4 10.23 3.55 5.57
C PRO A 4 10.68 3.16 6.99
N GLU A 5 9.82 2.44 7.70
CA GLU A 5 10.13 1.77 8.96
C GLU A 5 10.41 0.28 8.68
N ALA A 6 11.67 -0.12 8.80
CA ALA A 6 12.08 -1.51 8.61
C ALA A 6 11.74 -2.37 9.84
N GLY A 7 11.46 -3.66 9.60
CA GLY A 7 11.21 -4.65 10.65
C GLY A 7 9.82 -4.55 11.28
N ARG A 8 8.86 -3.88 10.61
CA ARG A 8 7.53 -3.59 11.15
C ARG A 8 6.46 -3.80 10.10
N ALA A 9 5.51 -4.68 10.36
CA ALA A 9 4.30 -4.89 9.57
C ALA A 9 3.16 -4.03 10.12
N TYR A 10 2.46 -3.33 9.22
CA TYR A 10 1.26 -2.58 9.56
C TYR A 10 0.02 -3.48 9.51
N THR A 11 -0.75 -3.50 10.60
CA THR A 11 -2.14 -3.98 10.57
C THR A 11 -3.02 -2.79 10.23
N VAL A 12 -3.56 -2.78 9.02
CA VAL A 12 -4.38 -1.68 8.52
C VAL A 12 -5.83 -2.15 8.44
N LYS A 13 -6.76 -1.38 9.04
CA LYS A 13 -8.18 -1.49 8.74
C LYS A 13 -8.47 -0.57 7.56
N CYS A 14 -8.82 -1.16 6.42
CA CYS A 14 -9.07 -0.46 5.16
C CYS A 14 -10.08 -1.25 4.33
N ASP A 15 -10.83 -0.54 3.50
CA ASP A 15 -11.81 -1.12 2.58
C ASP A 15 -11.15 -1.50 1.25
N TRP A 16 -10.02 -0.88 0.93
CA TRP A 16 -9.22 -1.15 -0.26
C TRP A 16 -7.80 -1.61 0.09
N THR A 17 -7.32 -2.63 -0.64
CA THR A 17 -5.94 -3.10 -0.55
C THR A 17 -5.42 -3.55 -1.91
N GLU A 18 -4.31 -2.93 -2.31
CA GLU A 18 -3.49 -3.14 -3.51
C GLU A 18 -2.34 -4.16 -3.37
N HIS A 19 -2.35 -5.34 -4.02
CA HIS A 19 -1.15 -6.18 -4.08
C HIS A 19 -0.38 -5.99 -5.40
N VAL A 20 0.89 -5.63 -5.29
CA VAL A 20 1.78 -5.48 -6.44
C VAL A 20 2.97 -6.42 -6.28
N ASP A 21 3.05 -7.40 -7.15
CA ASP A 21 4.10 -8.41 -7.16
C ASP A 21 5.41 -7.89 -7.79
N HIS A 22 6.48 -8.62 -7.53
CA HIS A 22 7.80 -8.40 -8.12
C HIS A 22 8.35 -6.99 -7.89
N VAL A 23 8.10 -6.42 -6.71
CA VAL A 23 8.59 -5.10 -6.32
C VAL A 23 9.99 -5.21 -5.71
N PRO A 24 11.02 -4.63 -6.32
CA PRO A 24 12.43 -4.90 -5.96
C PRO A 24 12.87 -4.29 -4.65
N ALA A 25 12.19 -3.24 -4.18
CA ALA A 25 12.57 -2.53 -2.97
C ALA A 25 11.39 -1.80 -2.32
N ALA A 26 11.51 -1.58 -1.02
CA ALA A 26 10.58 -0.75 -0.25
C ALA A 26 10.42 0.67 -0.82
N GLY A 27 11.50 1.25 -1.35
CA GLY A 27 11.45 2.55 -2.03
C GLY A 27 10.48 2.55 -3.21
N ALA A 28 10.52 1.51 -4.06
CA ALA A 28 9.59 1.37 -5.17
C ALA A 28 8.13 1.18 -4.72
N CYS A 29 7.91 0.53 -3.56
CA CYS A 29 6.58 0.40 -2.97
C CYS A 29 6.05 1.75 -2.45
N ARG A 30 6.92 2.54 -1.81
CA ARG A 30 6.62 3.92 -1.40
C ARG A 30 6.20 4.78 -2.59
N ASP A 31 6.98 4.72 -3.67
CA ASP A 31 6.76 5.56 -4.84
C ASP A 31 5.41 5.20 -5.51
N LYS A 32 5.09 3.91 -5.63
CA LYS A 32 3.76 3.44 -6.05
C LYS A 32 2.63 3.96 -5.17
N CYS A 33 2.79 3.93 -3.85
CA CYS A 33 1.79 4.49 -2.94
C CYS A 33 1.65 6.02 -3.11
N ALA A 34 2.72 6.73 -3.47
CA ALA A 34 2.65 8.17 -3.72
C ALA A 34 1.89 8.52 -5.02
N GLU A 35 1.88 7.60 -6.00
CA GLU A 35 1.15 7.72 -7.27
C GLU A 35 -0.34 7.39 -7.11
N VAL A 36 -0.69 6.44 -6.23
CA VAL A 36 -2.07 6.04 -5.99
C VAL A 36 -2.74 7.00 -4.99
N ALA A 37 -3.66 7.84 -5.47
CA ALA A 37 -4.34 8.84 -4.65
C ALA A 37 -5.09 8.26 -3.43
N ALA A 38 -5.59 7.03 -3.53
CA ALA A 38 -6.26 6.34 -2.44
C ALA A 38 -5.28 5.82 -1.37
N CYS A 39 -4.00 5.66 -1.68
CA CYS A 39 -3.04 5.00 -0.80
C CYS A 39 -2.62 5.92 0.35
N LYS A 40 -2.94 5.51 1.58
CA LYS A 40 -2.59 6.21 2.83
C LYS A 40 -1.45 5.53 3.57
N SER A 41 -1.24 4.24 3.36
CA SER A 41 -0.09 3.50 3.88
C SER A 41 0.29 2.35 2.97
N TRP A 42 1.51 1.86 3.13
CA TRP A 42 2.05 0.79 2.30
C TRP A 42 2.95 -0.12 3.13
N THR A 43 3.04 -1.38 2.72
CA THR A 43 3.87 -2.41 3.31
C THR A 43 4.58 -3.16 2.20
N TRP A 44 5.91 -3.22 2.25
CA TRP A 44 6.72 -4.02 1.35
C TRP A 44 7.26 -5.24 2.09
N VAL A 45 6.98 -6.43 1.55
CA VAL A 45 7.48 -7.71 2.03
C VAL A 45 8.65 -8.10 1.14
N LYS A 46 9.83 -8.32 1.73
CA LYS A 46 11.08 -8.63 1.01
C LYS A 46 11.02 -9.95 0.25
N ASP A 47 10.36 -10.96 0.83
CA ASP A 47 10.19 -12.29 0.27
C ASP A 47 8.76 -12.79 0.53
N ALA A 48 7.86 -12.50 -0.41
CA ALA A 48 6.43 -12.82 -0.28
C ALA A 48 6.08 -14.25 -0.71
N LYS A 49 7.08 -15.11 -0.94
CA LYS A 49 6.91 -16.49 -1.42
C LYS A 49 6.04 -16.59 -2.67
N LEU A 50 6.22 -15.63 -3.60
CA LEU A 50 5.52 -15.61 -4.89
C LEU A 50 5.76 -16.92 -5.65
N LYS A 51 4.71 -17.42 -6.31
CA LYS A 51 4.79 -18.67 -7.09
C LYS A 51 5.47 -18.49 -8.45
N SER A 52 5.56 -17.26 -8.94
CA SER A 52 6.20 -16.88 -10.19
C SER A 52 7.70 -16.62 -10.00
N PRO A 53 8.54 -17.00 -10.98
CA PRO A 53 9.96 -16.65 -10.98
C PRO A 53 10.14 -15.13 -11.11
N GLY A 54 11.17 -14.59 -10.46
CA GLY A 54 11.51 -13.17 -10.53
C GLY A 54 11.86 -12.57 -9.17
N VAL A 55 11.63 -11.27 -9.03
CA VAL A 55 11.83 -10.56 -7.76
C VAL A 55 10.83 -11.08 -6.72
N PRO A 56 11.27 -11.56 -5.54
CA PRO A 56 10.36 -12.18 -4.57
C PRO A 56 9.58 -11.16 -3.73
N GLY A 57 9.92 -9.87 -3.83
CA GLY A 57 9.30 -8.81 -3.05
C GLY A 57 7.89 -8.48 -3.52
N GLN A 58 6.99 -8.22 -2.58
CA GLN A 58 5.60 -7.80 -2.84
C GLN A 58 5.31 -6.50 -2.10
N CYS A 59 4.59 -5.61 -2.76
CA CYS A 59 4.10 -4.36 -2.19
C CYS A 59 2.61 -4.48 -1.92
N ILE A 60 2.19 -4.00 -0.76
CA ILE A 60 0.81 -3.95 -0.33
C ILE A 60 0.47 -2.49 -0.07
N LEU A 61 -0.52 -1.97 -0.78
CA LEU A 61 -1.00 -0.60 -0.68
C LEU A 61 -2.32 -0.60 0.07
N PHE A 62 -2.50 0.31 1.02
CA PHE A 62 -3.72 0.39 1.81
C PHE A 62 -4.30 1.79 1.76
N ASP A 63 -5.63 1.91 1.72
CA ASP A 63 -6.30 3.22 1.86
C ASP A 63 -6.45 3.64 3.33
N GLY A 64 -6.07 2.79 4.28
CA GLY A 64 -6.12 3.08 5.71
C GLY A 64 -4.77 3.51 6.28
N LEU A 65 -4.80 3.99 7.52
CA LEU A 65 -3.60 4.14 8.35
C LEU A 65 -3.42 2.90 9.24
N PRO A 66 -2.18 2.54 9.60
CA PRO A 66 -1.92 1.43 10.53
C PRO A 66 -2.67 1.64 11.84
N SER A 67 -3.54 0.68 12.16
CA SER A 67 -4.18 0.57 13.48
C SER A 67 -3.24 -0.07 14.50
N GLU A 68 -2.34 -0.93 14.02
CA GLU A 68 -1.30 -1.54 14.85
C GLU A 68 -0.01 -1.77 14.04
N VAL A 69 1.12 -1.82 14.74
CA VAL A 69 2.44 -2.04 14.17
C VAL A 69 3.08 -3.22 14.88
N GLN A 70 3.29 -4.32 14.16
CA GLN A 70 3.86 -5.55 14.72
C GLN A 70 5.30 -5.76 14.21
N PRO A 71 6.24 -6.21 15.05
CA PRO A 71 7.58 -6.60 14.60
C PRO A 71 7.50 -7.70 13.55
N ASN A 72 8.14 -7.50 12.41
CA ASN A 72 8.22 -8.50 11.35
C ASN A 72 9.51 -8.32 10.54
N ASP A 73 10.43 -9.26 10.71
CA ASP A 73 11.70 -9.26 10.01
C ASP A 73 11.48 -9.58 8.52
N GLY A 74 12.02 -8.73 7.64
CA GLY A 74 11.77 -8.82 6.20
C GLY A 74 10.57 -8.00 5.70
N VAL A 75 9.94 -7.19 6.55
CA VAL A 75 8.89 -6.25 6.16
C VAL A 75 9.35 -4.81 6.37
N VAL A 76 9.02 -3.93 5.43
CA VAL A 76 9.25 -2.48 5.51
C VAL A 76 7.96 -1.76 5.23
N SER A 77 7.47 -0.96 6.16
CA SER A 77 6.18 -0.26 6.00
C SER A 77 6.37 1.25 6.05
N GLY A 78 5.40 2.00 5.54
CA GLY A 78 5.44 3.45 5.59
C GLY A 78 4.06 4.06 5.40
N ARG A 79 3.93 5.31 5.83
CA ARG A 79 2.70 6.11 5.67
C ARG A 79 2.86 7.03 4.46
N CYS A 80 1.80 7.19 3.68
CA CYS A 80 1.72 8.21 2.64
C CYS A 80 0.63 9.21 3.02
N SER A 81 1.02 10.29 3.70
CA SER A 81 0.20 11.46 3.90
C SER A 81 0.14 12.31 2.63
N ARG A 82 -0.55 11.82 1.60
CA ARG A 82 -1.13 12.75 0.61
C ARG A 82 -2.50 13.14 1.15
N GLN A 83 -2.52 14.10 2.09
CA GLN A 83 -3.75 14.77 2.45
C GLN A 83 -4.18 15.57 1.20
N PRO A 84 -5.42 15.46 0.71
CA PRO A 84 -5.84 16.29 -0.40
C PRO A 84 -5.82 17.73 0.11
N GLU A 85 -4.98 18.58 -0.48
CA GLU A 85 -5.20 20.01 -0.37
C GLU A 85 -6.47 20.30 -1.18
N ALA A 86 -7.61 20.29 -0.49
CA ALA A 86 -8.92 20.82 -0.89
C ALA A 86 -9.27 20.74 -2.40
N ALA A 87 -9.81 19.61 -2.84
CA ALA A 87 -10.76 19.55 -3.96
C ALA A 87 -11.67 18.34 -3.70
N THR A 88 -12.82 18.51 -3.04
CA THR A 88 -14.11 18.61 -3.74
C THR A 88 -14.12 17.78 -5.02
N HIS A 89 -14.69 16.57 -4.97
CA HIS A 89 -15.64 16.00 -5.93
C HIS A 89 -16.15 14.65 -5.39
N PRO A 90 -17.46 14.35 -5.46
CA PRO A 90 -17.99 13.04 -5.09
C PRO A 90 -17.51 12.01 -6.12
N VAL A 91 -16.95 10.89 -5.66
CA VAL A 91 -16.63 9.75 -6.53
C VAL A 91 -17.95 9.06 -6.90
N GLY A 92 -18.61 9.61 -7.92
CA GLY A 92 -19.75 8.99 -8.58
C GLY A 92 -19.31 8.25 -9.83
N ALA A 93 -19.68 6.96 -9.86
CA ALA A 93 -19.97 6.12 -11.02
C ALA A 93 -18.85 5.29 -11.68
N GLN A 94 -19.10 3.97 -11.69
CA GLN A 94 -19.22 3.27 -12.96
C GLN A 94 -20.63 2.63 -13.08
N PRO A 95 -21.15 2.38 -14.31
CA PRO A 95 -22.60 2.33 -14.57
C PRO A 95 -23.23 0.93 -14.79
N ALA A 96 -24.52 0.89 -14.47
CA ALA A 96 -25.69 0.14 -14.97
C ALA A 96 -25.65 -1.40 -15.17
N ARG A 97 -26.66 -2.08 -14.58
CA ARG A 97 -27.67 -2.87 -15.32
C ARG A 97 -28.90 -3.16 -14.44
N ALA A 98 -30.06 -2.76 -14.94
CA ALA A 98 -31.42 -3.13 -14.51
C ALA A 98 -32.26 -3.29 -15.80
N PRO A 99 -33.47 -3.86 -15.77
CA PRO A 99 -34.07 -4.72 -14.75
C PRO A 99 -33.77 -6.22 -14.96
#